data_AF-A0A2C1Z236-F1
#
_entry.id   AF-A0A2C1Z236-F1
#
_cell.length_a   1.000
_cell.length_b   1.000
_cell.length_c   1.000
_cell.angle_alpha   90.00
_cell.angle_beta   90.00
_cell.angle_gamma   90.00
#
_symmetry.space_group_name_H-M   'P 1'
#
loop_
_entity.id
_entity.type
_entity.pdbx_description
1 polymer ?
#
loop_
_entity_poly.entity_id
_entity_poly.type
_entity_poly.pdbx_seq_one_letter_code
_entity_poly.pdbx_strand_id
1 'polypeptide(L)'
;MKRMNPITRYKKVSANGLLILLFLLIGCAFISLSNVVFADDISETGIVFPDNTVQYGEDLTNIPKNAKIKFTIVDQNPILQIDKDKAIKVMQGNTEITGTTTLNNLEIPGMFAYSITFDPDDDFKLNQSFIASIDPSSIGDPAINKINKKSFKFTTRTNTEWEDFDDDSHQTSSNPHGHYTLNTNMCSTCHSTHKGSTDTLEVKPSDDATQNYCMACHDGTINAPAIDNRDSKNHHTAGVDKTQQASCTTCHNPHLDWSKDNPNLLKDHYVYNHKTEDLNKRGLTTLKVDSIETSCINCHEEYTVLDTLSSTTKSIFDTKTFLNGYYEFLQYKKSLTASGSMDDYSLCLSCHTDIKKYYTDGVTTQHSITAQDGSKLQGFLPCAECHETHGSNNSFLLKSTFGHDNPTGGFTFTGDIKDWDVNTEKQFCMKCHNGSTSLYGVTAKLPSPENHPSQTAACSVCHGTGGLNQDRILSAAHGPKSVPLSDPVAATPSSTTTGTAESSTPDSSTAIEPTASTNSQTDTGDTPSSSSGTTTSGSGTTTTDSGSASVDTSSQQTDTSSTPVDEGKPTTGASEVIAP
;
A
#
# COMPACT_ATOMS: atom_id res chain seq x y z
N MET A 1 98.86 22.76 -11.19
CA MET A 1 98.33 23.89 -11.99
C MET A 1 96.93 24.24 -11.50
N LYS A 2 96.62 25.53 -11.38
CA LYS A 2 95.39 26.14 -10.82
C LYS A 2 94.11 25.82 -11.60
N ARG A 3 92.97 25.73 -10.89
CA ARG A 3 91.62 26.35 -11.13
C ARG A 3 90.68 25.89 -9.99
N MET A 4 90.33 26.75 -9.04
CA MET A 4 89.12 27.61 -8.91
C MET A 4 87.80 26.87 -8.58
N ASN A 5 87.19 27.28 -7.46
CA ASN A 5 85.90 26.90 -6.85
C ASN A 5 84.82 27.97 -7.24
N PRO A 6 83.48 27.72 -7.25
CA PRO A 6 82.65 28.22 -6.12
C PRO A 6 81.21 27.61 -5.86
N ILE A 7 80.86 27.45 -4.57
CA ILE A 7 79.74 28.09 -3.82
C ILE A 7 78.23 27.71 -4.02
N THR A 8 77.67 27.13 -2.92
CA THR A 8 76.37 27.31 -2.20
C THR A 8 75.00 27.47 -2.88
N ARG A 9 73.96 26.78 -2.36
CA ARG A 9 73.01 27.28 -1.32
C ARG A 9 71.92 26.23 -0.99
N TYR A 10 71.93 25.73 0.25
CA TYR A 10 70.77 25.09 0.89
C TYR A 10 69.91 26.18 1.56
N LYS A 11 68.60 26.21 1.29
CA LYS A 11 67.62 26.93 2.13
C LYS A 11 67.00 25.93 3.12
N LYS A 12 67.23 26.18 4.42
CA LYS A 12 66.47 25.58 5.52
C LYS A 12 65.02 26.03 5.42
N VAL A 13 64.09 25.10 5.25
CA VAL A 13 62.68 25.31 5.57
C VAL A 13 62.52 24.99 7.06
N SER A 14 62.05 25.96 7.84
CA SER A 14 61.84 25.81 9.27
C SER A 14 60.69 24.83 9.54
N ALA A 15 60.90 23.89 10.48
CA ALA A 15 59.92 22.90 10.92
C ALA A 15 58.58 23.48 11.41
N ASN A 16 58.51 24.79 11.70
CA ASN A 16 57.28 25.47 12.10
C ASN A 16 56.28 25.68 10.94
N GLY A 17 56.72 25.62 9.67
CA GLY A 17 55.83 25.75 8.52
C GLY A 17 55.02 24.48 8.22
N LEU A 18 55.56 23.31 8.56
CA LEU A 18 54.90 22.02 8.31
C LEU A 18 53.83 21.70 9.36
N LEU A 19 54.00 22.19 10.59
CA LEU A 19 53.01 22.01 11.65
C LEU A 19 51.77 22.88 11.44
N ILE A 20 51.93 24.11 10.94
CA ILE A 20 50.79 25.00 10.62
C ILE A 20 49.99 24.48 9.42
N LEU A 21 50.66 23.88 8.42
CA LEU A 21 49.96 23.24 7.29
C LEU A 21 49.20 21.98 7.72
N LEU A 22 49.72 21.22 8.70
CA LEU A 22 49.05 20.05 9.26
C LEU A 22 47.85 20.45 10.14
N PHE A 23 47.93 21.55 10.89
CA PHE A 23 46.78 22.08 11.64
C PHE A 23 45.71 22.72 10.73
N LEU A 24 46.09 23.30 9.58
CA LEU A 24 45.12 23.75 8.57
C LEU A 24 44.44 22.58 7.83
N LEU A 25 45.16 21.49 7.58
CA LEU A 25 44.59 20.29 6.96
C LEU A 25 43.74 19.44 7.92
N ILE A 26 44.08 19.41 9.21
CA ILE A 26 43.25 18.76 10.25
C ILE A 26 42.08 19.66 10.69
N GLY A 27 42.24 20.98 10.66
CA GLY A 27 41.17 21.95 10.91
C GLY A 27 40.09 22.01 9.82
N CYS A 28 40.44 21.67 8.57
CA CYS A 28 39.46 21.56 7.48
C CYS A 28 38.78 20.18 7.38
N ALA A 29 39.22 19.18 8.14
CA ALA A 29 38.60 17.84 8.17
C ALA A 29 37.54 17.67 9.29
N PHE A 30 37.35 18.68 10.13
CA PHE A 30 36.24 18.80 11.10
C PHE A 30 35.19 19.82 10.66
N ILE A 31 35.01 20.01 9.35
CA ILE A 31 33.66 20.34 8.88
C ILE A 31 32.88 19.07 9.12
N SER A 32 32.23 19.01 10.28
CA SER A 32 31.16 18.06 10.55
C SER A 32 30.34 18.02 9.27
N LEU A 33 30.37 16.89 8.55
CA LEU A 33 29.24 16.56 7.69
C LEU A 33 28.09 16.45 8.66
N SER A 34 27.45 17.58 8.95
CA SER A 34 26.06 17.62 9.36
C SER A 34 25.40 16.81 8.26
N ASN A 35 25.13 15.53 8.55
CA ASN A 35 24.28 14.72 7.71
C ASN A 35 23.03 15.57 7.56
N VAL A 36 22.87 16.18 6.39
CA VAL A 36 21.63 16.81 5.98
C VAL A 36 20.69 15.63 5.81
N VAL A 37 20.14 15.19 6.93
CA VAL A 37 19.01 14.27 6.96
C VAL A 37 17.89 15.11 6.42
N PHE A 38 17.57 15.02 5.13
CA PHE A 38 16.36 15.65 4.62
C PHE A 38 15.20 15.07 5.43
N ALA A 39 14.56 15.92 6.25
CA ALA A 39 13.48 15.49 7.12
C ALA A 39 12.20 15.32 6.30
N ASP A 40 11.35 14.43 6.80
CA ASP A 40 10.13 13.94 6.18
C ASP A 40 9.02 14.98 6.12
N ASP A 41 8.88 15.69 4.99
CA ASP A 41 7.85 16.72 4.81
C ASP A 41 6.45 16.21 5.19
N ILE A 42 6.12 14.92 5.03
CA ILE A 42 4.92 14.30 5.60
C ILE A 42 5.29 13.00 6.30
N SER A 43 5.39 13.05 7.63
CA SER A 43 5.83 11.91 8.43
C SER A 43 4.74 10.89 8.68
N GLU A 44 3.47 11.31 8.71
CA GLU A 44 2.34 10.43 9.06
C GLU A 44 1.03 10.87 8.39
N THR A 45 0.22 9.89 7.97
CA THR A 45 -1.18 10.07 7.58
C THR A 45 -2.06 9.15 8.39
N GLY A 46 -3.19 9.66 8.87
CA GLY A 46 -4.07 8.86 9.71
C GLY A 46 -5.47 9.40 9.87
N ILE A 47 -6.27 8.57 10.53
CA ILE A 47 -7.64 8.85 10.92
C ILE A 47 -7.65 9.13 12.42
N VAL A 48 -8.26 10.24 12.82
CA VAL A 48 -8.54 10.55 14.21
C VAL A 48 -9.95 10.07 14.53
N PHE A 49 -10.04 9.15 15.47
CA PHE A 49 -11.31 8.62 15.95
C PHE A 49 -11.99 9.58 16.93
N PRO A 50 -13.28 9.37 17.24
CA PRO A 50 -14.03 10.24 18.16
C PRO A 50 -13.45 10.32 19.57
N ASP A 51 -12.71 9.29 19.99
CA ASP A 51 -11.97 9.24 21.26
C ASP A 51 -10.59 9.94 21.19
N ASN A 52 -10.28 10.60 20.06
CA ASN A 52 -8.99 11.23 19.72
C ASN A 52 -7.81 10.28 19.55
N THR A 53 -8.03 8.96 19.55
CA THR A 53 -6.97 8.03 19.15
C THR A 53 -6.74 8.14 17.65
N VAL A 54 -5.50 7.92 17.22
CA VAL A 54 -5.11 8.01 15.81
C VAL A 54 -4.78 6.62 15.29
N GLN A 55 -5.38 6.25 14.16
CA GLN A 55 -4.99 5.10 13.35
C GLN A 55 -4.24 5.57 12.12
N TYR A 56 -3.01 5.11 11.98
CA TYR A 56 -2.15 5.43 10.84
C TYR A 56 -2.22 4.33 9.79
N GLY A 57 -2.22 4.72 8.51
CA GLY A 57 -2.23 3.76 7.40
C GLY A 57 -2.68 4.40 6.09
N GLU A 58 -2.66 3.59 5.02
CA GLU A 58 -2.95 4.06 3.67
C GLU A 58 -4.20 3.45 3.00
N ASP A 59 -4.73 2.39 3.59
CA ASP A 59 -5.93 1.69 3.15
C ASP A 59 -6.67 1.20 4.39
N LEU A 60 -7.35 2.15 5.03
CA LEU A 60 -7.98 1.94 6.32
C LEU A 60 -9.45 1.57 6.11
N THR A 61 -9.87 0.44 6.66
CA THR A 61 -11.27 0.03 6.63
C THR A 61 -11.90 0.25 8.00
N ASN A 62 -13.24 0.21 8.04
CA ASN A 62 -14.01 0.27 9.27
C ASN A 62 -13.93 1.63 10.02
N ILE A 63 -13.79 2.73 9.28
CA ILE A 63 -13.66 4.08 9.85
C ILE A 63 -15.03 4.62 10.33
N PRO A 64 -15.17 5.17 11.56
CA PRO A 64 -16.44 5.73 12.00
C PRO A 64 -16.83 6.98 11.19
N LYS A 65 -18.13 7.22 11.05
CA LYS A 65 -18.66 8.33 10.23
C LYS A 65 -18.22 9.72 10.67
N ASN A 66 -17.98 9.91 11.96
CA ASN A 66 -17.53 11.17 12.56
C ASN A 66 -16.01 11.20 12.78
N ALA A 67 -15.26 10.37 12.04
CA ALA A 67 -13.82 10.41 12.04
C ALA A 67 -13.28 11.72 11.44
N LYS A 68 -12.08 12.11 11.84
CA LYS A 68 -11.36 13.24 11.25
C LYS A 68 -10.13 12.74 10.50
N ILE A 69 -9.69 13.49 9.51
CA ILE A 69 -8.54 13.14 8.67
C ILE A 69 -7.35 13.93 9.15
N LYS A 70 -6.21 13.28 9.39
CA LYS A 70 -4.99 13.91 9.89
C LYS A 70 -3.80 13.67 8.97
N PHE A 71 -3.07 14.74 8.68
CA PHE A 71 -1.74 14.72 8.09
C PHE A 71 -0.77 15.35 9.08
N THR A 72 0.38 14.69 9.31
CA THR A 72 1.50 15.24 10.07
C THR A 72 2.62 15.57 9.10
N ILE A 73 3.06 16.82 9.12
CA ILE A 73 4.09 17.40 8.27
C ILE A 73 5.31 17.69 9.13
N VAL A 74 6.52 17.29 8.73
CA VAL A 74 7.75 17.53 9.52
C VAL A 74 8.85 18.07 8.62
N ASP A 75 9.37 19.26 8.92
CA ASP A 75 10.37 19.92 8.08
C ASP A 75 11.52 20.44 8.94
N GLN A 76 12.71 20.55 8.36
CA GLN A 76 13.85 21.19 9.02
C GLN A 76 13.74 22.71 9.05
N ASN A 77 12.96 23.28 8.12
CA ASN A 77 12.70 24.69 7.99
C ASN A 77 11.24 24.98 8.37
N PRO A 78 10.95 26.15 8.96
CA PRO A 78 9.58 26.51 9.25
C PRO A 78 8.79 26.69 7.95
N ILE A 79 7.60 26.10 7.90
CA ILE A 79 6.66 26.29 6.78
C ILE A 79 5.96 27.64 6.97
N LEU A 80 6.33 28.61 6.14
CA LEU A 80 5.88 29.99 6.29
C LEU A 80 4.44 30.23 5.81
N GLN A 81 3.93 29.36 4.92
CA GLN A 81 2.60 29.49 4.34
C GLN A 81 1.88 28.14 4.39
N ILE A 82 0.81 28.08 5.17
CA ILE A 82 -0.13 26.96 5.19
C ILE A 82 -1.52 27.56 5.03
N ASP A 83 -2.10 27.47 3.83
CA ASP A 83 -3.52 27.70 3.62
C ASP A 83 -4.27 26.45 4.11
N LYS A 84 -4.45 26.37 5.43
CA LYS A 84 -5.02 25.19 6.08
C LYS A 84 -6.35 24.80 5.44
N ASP A 85 -7.18 25.78 5.06
CA ASP A 85 -8.53 25.55 4.54
C ASP A 85 -8.53 24.90 3.15
N LYS A 86 -7.38 24.87 2.48
CA LYS A 86 -7.16 24.16 1.21
C LYS A 86 -6.10 23.07 1.29
N ALA A 87 -5.55 22.82 2.47
CA ALA A 87 -4.43 21.91 2.68
C ALA A 87 -4.82 20.44 2.50
N ILE A 88 -6.03 20.06 2.93
CA ILE A 88 -6.55 18.70 2.83
C ILE A 88 -7.77 18.69 1.90
N LYS A 89 -7.78 17.78 0.94
CA LYS A 89 -8.93 17.47 0.08
C LYS A 89 -9.39 16.04 0.33
N VAL A 90 -10.68 15.86 0.59
CA VAL A 90 -11.29 14.54 0.78
C VAL A 90 -12.30 14.32 -0.34
N MET A 91 -12.11 13.27 -1.13
CA MET A 91 -12.93 12.96 -2.30
C MET A 91 -13.73 11.67 -2.09
N GLN A 92 -15.02 11.69 -2.44
CA GLN A 92 -15.86 10.51 -2.63
C GLN A 92 -16.18 10.36 -4.12
N GLY A 93 -15.49 9.46 -4.80
CA GLY A 93 -15.52 9.40 -6.27
C GLY A 93 -15.03 10.73 -6.86
N ASN A 94 -15.92 11.44 -7.56
CA ASN A 94 -15.62 12.76 -8.16
C ASN A 94 -16.12 13.94 -7.32
N THR A 95 -16.72 13.69 -6.16
CA THR A 95 -17.30 14.72 -5.29
C THR A 95 -16.35 15.04 -4.15
N GLU A 96 -16.01 16.32 -3.97
CA GLU A 96 -15.24 16.79 -2.82
C GLU A 96 -16.15 16.91 -1.59
N ILE A 97 -15.69 16.39 -0.45
CA ILE A 97 -16.36 16.51 0.85
C ILE A 97 -15.91 17.81 1.50
N THR A 98 -16.88 18.61 1.95
CA THR A 98 -16.60 19.88 2.64
C THR A 98 -16.29 19.64 4.11
N GLY A 99 -15.51 20.54 4.70
CA GLY A 99 -15.11 20.44 6.09
C GLY A 99 -14.28 21.64 6.52
N THR A 100 -13.98 21.66 7.82
CA THR A 100 -13.11 22.66 8.43
C THR A 100 -11.75 22.05 8.74
N THR A 101 -10.69 22.86 8.63
CA THR A 101 -9.34 22.41 8.96
C THR A 101 -8.78 23.14 10.17
N THR A 102 -8.08 22.36 10.99
CA THR A 102 -7.30 22.86 12.12
C THR A 102 -5.83 22.59 11.87
N LEU A 103 -5.00 23.54 12.29
CA LEU A 103 -3.54 23.48 12.17
C LEU A 103 -2.97 23.60 13.58
N ASN A 104 -2.21 22.60 14.00
CA ASN A 104 -1.52 22.59 15.28
C ASN A 104 -0.02 22.46 15.05
N ASN A 105 0.77 23.31 15.68
CA ASN A 105 2.22 23.15 15.70
C ASN A 105 2.57 22.05 16.72
N LEU A 106 3.42 21.11 16.31
CA LEU A 106 3.93 20.03 17.16
C LEU A 106 5.37 20.36 17.55
N GLU A 107 5.71 20.12 18.81
CA GLU A 107 7.07 20.29 19.30
C GLU A 107 7.87 19.01 19.09
N ILE A 108 8.74 19.01 18.07
CA ILE A 108 9.72 17.93 17.87
C ILE A 108 11.13 18.54 18.00
N PRO A 109 12.01 18.04 18.89
CA PRO A 109 13.34 18.61 19.07
C PRO A 109 14.14 18.65 17.76
N GLY A 110 14.47 19.86 17.32
CA GLY A 110 15.28 20.08 16.11
C GLY A 110 14.52 20.02 14.78
N MET A 111 13.19 19.91 14.79
CA MET A 111 12.35 19.92 13.58
C MET A 111 11.10 20.77 13.80
N PHE A 112 10.56 21.33 12.72
CA PHE A 112 9.27 22.00 12.70
C PHE A 112 8.21 21.00 12.28
N ALA A 113 7.22 20.76 13.14
CA ALA A 113 6.19 19.79 12.84
C ALA A 113 4.80 20.43 12.93
N TYR A 114 3.92 20.01 12.04
CA TYR A 114 2.58 20.57 11.87
C TYR A 114 1.58 19.42 11.73
N SER A 115 0.54 19.43 12.55
CA SER A 115 -0.60 18.53 12.41
C SER A 115 -1.75 19.30 11.78
N ILE A 116 -2.15 18.90 10.57
CA ILE A 116 -3.34 19.40 9.90
C ILE A 116 -4.45 18.37 10.07
N THR A 117 -5.58 18.78 10.62
CA THR A 117 -6.74 17.90 10.83
C THR A 117 -7.96 18.49 10.13
N PHE A 118 -8.53 17.72 9.20
CA PHE A 118 -9.76 18.02 8.50
C PHE A 118 -10.93 17.33 9.22
N ASP A 119 -11.91 18.15 9.59
CA ASP A 119 -13.14 17.79 10.28
C ASP A 119 -14.30 18.00 9.28
N PRO A 120 -14.92 16.93 8.74
CA PRO A 120 -15.94 17.08 7.71
C PRO A 120 -17.16 17.85 8.27
N ASP A 121 -17.80 18.68 7.44
CA ASP A 121 -18.96 19.48 7.88
C ASP A 121 -20.16 18.58 8.23
N ASP A 122 -20.28 17.48 7.48
CA ASP A 122 -21.24 16.41 7.69
C ASP A 122 -20.52 15.10 7.98
N ASP A 123 -21.12 14.24 8.81
CA ASP A 123 -20.65 12.87 9.00
C ASP A 123 -20.43 12.17 7.65
N PHE A 124 -19.33 11.42 7.52
CA PHE A 124 -19.11 10.58 6.36
C PHE A 124 -20.25 9.58 6.18
N LYS A 125 -20.64 9.35 4.92
CA LYS A 125 -21.62 8.31 4.60
C LYS A 125 -21.04 6.94 4.92
N LEU A 126 -21.80 6.13 5.65
CA LEU A 126 -21.44 4.76 5.99
C LEU A 126 -21.30 3.90 4.74
N ASN A 127 -20.46 2.87 4.82
CA ASN A 127 -20.21 1.95 3.72
C ASN A 127 -19.78 2.66 2.41
N GLN A 128 -18.91 3.67 2.52
CA GLN A 128 -18.36 4.39 1.37
C GLN A 128 -16.84 4.52 1.50
N SER A 129 -16.17 4.49 0.34
CA SER A 129 -14.74 4.73 0.22
C SER A 129 -14.45 6.18 -0.14
N PHE A 130 -13.39 6.69 0.45
CA PHE A 130 -12.93 8.07 0.31
C PHE A 130 -11.43 8.08 0.05
N ILE A 131 -10.97 9.11 -0.66
CA ILE A 131 -9.55 9.40 -0.84
C ILE A 131 -9.26 10.73 -0.16
N ALA A 132 -8.46 10.70 0.90
CA ALA A 132 -7.92 11.89 1.53
C ALA A 132 -6.58 12.21 0.87
N SER A 133 -6.35 13.48 0.53
CA SER A 133 -5.08 13.94 -0.02
C SER A 133 -4.68 15.29 0.53
N ILE A 134 -3.38 15.53 0.61
CA ILE A 134 -2.82 16.84 0.92
C ILE A 134 -2.51 17.57 -0.39
N ASP A 135 -2.79 18.87 -0.46
CA ASP A 135 -2.53 19.70 -1.63
C ASP A 135 -1.24 20.52 -1.43
N PRO A 136 -0.13 20.17 -2.11
CA PRO A 136 1.12 20.93 -2.04
C PRO A 136 0.98 22.39 -2.42
N SER A 137 0.03 22.75 -3.29
CA SER A 137 -0.13 24.15 -3.71
C SER A 137 -0.65 25.05 -2.58
N SER A 138 -1.17 24.45 -1.52
CA SER A 138 -1.71 25.11 -0.33
C SER A 138 -0.72 25.12 0.86
N ILE A 139 0.43 24.44 0.75
CA ILE A 139 1.35 24.24 1.87
C ILE A 139 2.80 24.36 1.38
N GLY A 140 3.56 25.27 1.99
CA GLY A 140 4.97 25.47 1.67
C GLY A 140 5.28 26.81 0.99
N ASP A 141 6.56 27.19 1.06
CA ASP A 141 7.14 28.13 0.10
C ASP A 141 7.73 27.28 -1.04
N PRO A 142 7.21 27.35 -2.28
CA PRO A 142 7.70 26.56 -3.41
C PRO A 142 9.21 26.66 -3.65
N ALA A 143 9.85 27.73 -3.16
CA ALA A 143 11.28 27.96 -3.32
C ALA A 143 12.14 27.29 -2.22
N ILE A 144 11.56 26.92 -1.07
CA ILE A 144 12.31 26.46 0.11
C ILE A 144 11.84 25.08 0.57
N ASN A 145 10.53 24.86 0.69
CA ASN A 145 9.94 23.64 1.23
C ASN A 145 9.00 23.04 0.19
N LYS A 146 9.47 22.02 -0.54
CA LYS A 146 8.69 21.36 -1.58
C LYS A 146 7.93 20.17 -0.98
N ILE A 147 6.74 20.45 -0.47
CA ILE A 147 5.87 19.40 0.06
C ILE A 147 5.34 18.55 -1.10
N ASN A 148 5.43 17.24 -0.91
CA ASN A 148 5.05 16.25 -1.89
C ASN A 148 3.57 15.87 -1.72
N LYS A 149 2.87 15.66 -2.84
CA LYS A 149 1.44 15.33 -2.77
C LYS A 149 1.32 13.91 -2.22
N LYS A 150 0.52 13.77 -1.16
CA LYS A 150 0.21 12.48 -0.55
C LYS A 150 -1.27 12.26 -0.50
N SER A 151 -1.67 10.99 -0.63
CA SER A 151 -3.04 10.57 -0.51
C SER A 151 -3.13 9.19 0.09
N PHE A 152 -4.16 8.96 0.88
CA PHE A 152 -4.53 7.64 1.34
C PHE A 152 -6.01 7.39 1.15
N LYS A 153 -6.37 6.11 1.09
CA LYS A 153 -7.75 5.67 0.97
C LYS A 153 -8.25 5.20 2.32
N PHE A 154 -9.52 5.45 2.60
CA PHE A 154 -10.20 4.83 3.71
C PHE A 154 -11.66 4.51 3.36
N THR A 155 -12.22 3.53 4.04
CA THR A 155 -13.61 3.10 3.88
C THR A 155 -14.29 3.14 5.24
N THR A 156 -15.42 3.84 5.31
CA THR A 156 -16.19 3.95 6.54
C THR A 156 -16.86 2.64 6.90
N ARG A 157 -17.03 2.41 8.20
CA ARG A 157 -17.84 1.31 8.75
C ARG A 157 -19.27 1.35 8.25
N THR A 158 -19.96 0.25 8.47
CA THR A 158 -21.38 0.11 8.15
C THR A 158 -22.24 0.59 9.32
N ASN A 159 -23.57 0.67 9.11
CA ASN A 159 -24.52 1.17 10.11
C ASN A 159 -24.87 0.15 11.20
N THR A 160 -24.14 -0.95 11.29
CA THR A 160 -24.49 -2.02 12.19
C THR A 160 -23.81 -1.80 13.52
N GLU A 161 -24.55 -1.19 14.45
CA GLU A 161 -24.26 -1.32 15.86
C GLU A 161 -24.52 -2.79 16.21
N TRP A 162 -23.47 -3.59 16.30
CA TRP A 162 -23.56 -4.93 16.88
C TRP A 162 -23.47 -4.78 18.39
N GLU A 163 -24.55 -5.16 19.08
CA GLU A 163 -24.51 -5.43 20.52
C GLU A 163 -23.65 -6.66 20.73
N ASP A 164 -22.38 -6.45 21.06
CA ASP A 164 -21.54 -7.53 21.55
C ASP A 164 -21.97 -7.83 22.98
N PHE A 165 -22.61 -8.99 23.18
CA PHE A 165 -23.27 -9.36 24.43
C PHE A 165 -22.28 -9.54 25.61
N ASP A 166 -20.98 -9.66 25.31
CA ASP A 166 -19.92 -9.93 26.29
C ASP A 166 -18.95 -8.73 26.50
N ASP A 167 -19.12 -7.61 25.79
CA ASP A 167 -18.33 -6.39 26.01
C ASP A 167 -19.15 -5.30 26.72
N ASP A 168 -19.06 -5.28 28.05
CA ASP A 168 -19.60 -4.24 28.93
C ASP A 168 -19.09 -2.82 28.59
N SER A 169 -18.07 -2.69 27.73
CA SER A 169 -17.55 -1.40 27.24
C SER A 169 -18.22 -0.89 25.95
N HIS A 170 -19.22 -1.60 25.41
CA HIS A 170 -19.99 -1.19 24.22
C HIS A 170 -19.11 -0.78 23.03
N GLN A 171 -17.92 -1.36 22.87
CA GLN A 171 -17.19 -1.18 21.63
C GLN A 171 -17.82 -2.10 20.60
N THR A 172 -18.80 -1.56 19.86
CA THR A 172 -19.44 -2.22 18.73
C THR A 172 -18.37 -2.86 17.85
N SER A 173 -18.22 -4.17 17.97
CA SER A 173 -17.36 -4.99 17.13
C SER A 173 -17.93 -4.90 15.74
N SER A 174 -17.46 -3.92 14.98
CA SER A 174 -17.81 -3.69 13.59
C SER A 174 -17.01 -4.64 12.69
N ASN A 175 -16.61 -5.80 13.24
CA ASN A 175 -16.07 -6.91 12.49
C ASN A 175 -17.24 -7.54 11.72
N PRO A 176 -17.33 -7.36 10.39
CA PRO A 176 -18.42 -7.96 9.61
C PRO A 176 -18.35 -9.49 9.60
N HIS A 177 -17.23 -10.09 10.04
CA HIS A 177 -17.08 -11.53 10.24
C HIS A 177 -17.53 -11.99 11.64
N GLY A 178 -17.81 -11.06 12.55
CA GLY A 178 -18.03 -11.30 13.97
C GLY A 178 -16.81 -11.91 14.68
N HIS A 179 -16.95 -12.17 15.97
CA HIS A 179 -16.00 -13.00 16.70
C HIS A 179 -16.32 -14.47 16.43
N TYR A 180 -15.49 -15.14 15.61
CA TYR A 180 -15.74 -16.54 15.22
C TYR A 180 -15.76 -17.49 16.42
N THR A 181 -15.08 -17.14 17.52
CA THR A 181 -15.10 -17.89 18.78
C THR A 181 -16.36 -17.67 19.61
N LEU A 182 -17.07 -16.56 19.39
CA LEU A 182 -18.23 -16.16 20.20
C LEU A 182 -19.56 -16.32 19.46
N ASN A 183 -19.56 -16.29 18.13
CA ASN A 183 -20.76 -16.40 17.31
C ASN A 183 -20.63 -17.49 16.23
N THR A 184 -21.00 -18.71 16.59
CA THR A 184 -21.01 -19.86 15.66
C THR A 184 -21.98 -19.70 14.50
N ASN A 185 -22.97 -18.80 14.58
CA ASN A 185 -23.86 -18.50 13.45
C ASN A 185 -23.10 -17.81 12.30
N MET A 186 -21.99 -17.09 12.58
CA MET A 186 -21.14 -16.52 11.52
C MET A 186 -20.44 -17.59 10.69
N CYS A 187 -20.11 -18.73 11.30
CA CYS A 187 -19.60 -19.88 10.56
C CYS A 187 -20.60 -20.33 9.49
N SER A 188 -21.91 -20.21 9.74
CA SER A 188 -22.96 -20.66 8.81
C SER A 188 -23.07 -19.84 7.52
N THR A 189 -22.50 -18.63 7.51
CA THR A 189 -22.41 -17.76 6.33
C THR A 189 -21.52 -18.39 5.26
N CYS A 190 -20.44 -19.07 5.67
CA CYS A 190 -19.47 -19.74 4.79
C CYS A 190 -19.68 -21.24 4.72
N HIS A 191 -19.98 -21.84 5.87
CA HIS A 191 -19.97 -23.28 6.07
C HIS A 191 -21.39 -23.80 6.26
N SER A 192 -21.73 -24.91 5.62
CA SER A 192 -22.99 -25.58 5.86
C SER A 192 -22.80 -27.07 5.89
N THR A 193 -23.21 -27.71 6.98
CA THR A 193 -23.27 -29.16 7.07
C THR A 193 -24.25 -29.79 6.08
N HIS A 194 -25.25 -29.03 5.60
CA HIS A 194 -26.29 -29.51 4.69
C HIS A 194 -26.09 -29.08 3.23
N LYS A 195 -25.42 -27.95 2.99
CA LYS A 195 -25.22 -27.38 1.65
C LYS A 195 -23.75 -27.25 1.26
N GLY A 196 -22.83 -27.55 2.18
CA GLY A 196 -21.40 -27.54 1.93
C GLY A 196 -21.03 -28.62 0.92
N SER A 197 -20.16 -28.27 -0.02
CA SER A 197 -19.78 -29.17 -1.13
C SER A 197 -18.28 -29.48 -1.17
N THR A 198 -17.54 -29.07 -0.12
CA THR A 198 -16.11 -29.34 0.09
C THR A 198 -15.91 -30.05 1.42
N ASP A 199 -14.71 -30.61 1.63
CA ASP A 199 -14.33 -31.26 2.89
C ASP A 199 -14.33 -30.30 4.09
N THR A 200 -14.24 -29.00 3.83
CA THR A 200 -14.35 -27.90 4.79
C THR A 200 -15.78 -27.37 4.91
N LEU A 201 -16.78 -28.05 4.31
CA LEU A 201 -18.20 -27.69 4.34
C LEU A 201 -18.53 -26.32 3.73
N GLU A 202 -17.69 -25.77 2.86
CA GLU A 202 -17.95 -24.47 2.23
C GLU A 202 -19.18 -24.55 1.32
N VAL A 203 -20.09 -23.60 1.49
CA VAL A 203 -21.24 -23.40 0.61
C VAL A 203 -20.71 -22.81 -0.69
N LYS A 204 -20.69 -23.60 -1.77
CA LYS A 204 -20.34 -23.10 -3.11
C LYS A 204 -21.58 -22.51 -3.77
N PRO A 205 -21.59 -21.22 -4.12
CA PRO A 205 -22.54 -20.72 -5.11
C PRO A 205 -22.01 -21.12 -6.49
N SER A 206 -22.90 -21.35 -7.44
CA SER A 206 -22.54 -21.82 -8.77
C SER A 206 -21.59 -20.82 -9.45
N ASP A 207 -20.35 -21.27 -9.68
CA ASP A 207 -19.34 -20.76 -10.63
C ASP A 207 -18.08 -20.08 -10.05
N ASP A 208 -18.13 -19.44 -8.87
CA ASP A 208 -16.95 -19.08 -8.05
C ASP A 208 -17.36 -19.02 -6.58
N ALA A 209 -16.90 -20.00 -5.80
CA ALA A 209 -17.31 -20.19 -4.41
C ALA A 209 -16.91 -19.03 -3.50
N THR A 210 -15.76 -18.41 -3.81
CA THR A 210 -15.06 -17.51 -2.88
C THR A 210 -15.42 -16.06 -3.12
N GLN A 211 -15.58 -15.68 -4.39
CA GLN A 211 -16.14 -14.38 -4.73
C GLN A 211 -17.55 -14.27 -4.16
N ASN A 212 -18.40 -15.28 -4.35
CA ASN A 212 -19.75 -15.20 -3.80
C ASN A 212 -19.81 -15.28 -2.26
N TYR A 213 -18.84 -15.94 -1.60
CA TYR A 213 -18.79 -15.99 -0.13
C TYR A 213 -18.50 -14.61 0.48
N CYS A 214 -17.41 -13.97 0.05
CA CYS A 214 -17.05 -12.66 0.59
C CYS A 214 -17.99 -11.57 0.09
N MET A 215 -18.41 -11.63 -1.18
CA MET A 215 -19.34 -10.67 -1.76
C MET A 215 -20.75 -10.78 -1.19
N ALA A 216 -21.13 -11.91 -0.56
CA ALA A 216 -22.40 -11.97 0.17
C ALA A 216 -22.53 -10.83 1.17
N CYS A 217 -21.42 -10.46 1.83
CA CYS A 217 -21.35 -9.32 2.74
C CYS A 217 -20.75 -8.07 2.10
N HIS A 218 -19.77 -8.23 1.20
CA HIS A 218 -19.00 -7.13 0.61
C HIS A 218 -19.55 -6.58 -0.72
N ASP A 219 -20.78 -6.93 -1.10
CA ASP A 219 -21.51 -6.31 -2.21
C ASP A 219 -22.09 -4.93 -1.85
N GLY A 220 -21.84 -4.46 -0.62
CA GLY A 220 -22.32 -3.18 -0.13
C GLY A 220 -23.82 -3.15 0.23
N THR A 221 -24.51 -4.29 0.19
CA THR A 221 -25.93 -4.39 0.54
C THR A 221 -26.16 -4.81 1.99
N ILE A 222 -25.25 -5.59 2.58
CA ILE A 222 -25.36 -6.05 3.97
C ILE A 222 -24.08 -5.74 4.74
N ASN A 223 -24.14 -4.82 5.71
CA ASN A 223 -23.25 -4.64 6.87
C ASN A 223 -21.70 -4.73 6.74
N ALA A 224 -21.11 -5.04 5.59
CA ALA A 224 -19.69 -4.97 5.31
C ALA A 224 -19.43 -3.95 4.20
N PRO A 225 -18.26 -3.30 4.20
CA PRO A 225 -17.97 -2.32 3.19
C PRO A 225 -17.95 -2.91 1.77
N ALA A 226 -18.52 -2.19 0.80
CA ALA A 226 -18.39 -2.54 -0.60
C ALA A 226 -16.91 -2.53 -1.00
N ILE A 227 -16.49 -3.57 -1.73
CA ILE A 227 -15.14 -3.56 -2.32
C ILE A 227 -15.12 -2.55 -3.47
N ASP A 228 -14.17 -1.62 -3.43
CA ASP A 228 -13.93 -0.68 -4.54
C ASP A 228 -13.59 -1.43 -5.81
N ASN A 229 -14.01 -0.88 -6.96
CA ASN A 229 -13.76 -1.49 -8.25
C ASN A 229 -14.20 -2.97 -8.34
N ARG A 230 -15.16 -3.41 -7.50
CA ARG A 230 -15.70 -4.79 -7.55
C ARG A 230 -16.22 -5.18 -8.93
N ASP A 231 -16.75 -4.20 -9.67
CA ASP A 231 -17.31 -4.40 -11.02
C ASP A 231 -16.23 -4.27 -12.11
N SER A 232 -14.96 -4.07 -11.71
CA SER A 232 -13.84 -4.08 -12.64
C SER A 232 -13.68 -5.45 -13.26
N LYS A 233 -13.34 -5.48 -14.54
CA LYS A 233 -13.10 -6.75 -15.26
C LYS A 233 -11.87 -7.50 -14.76
N ASN A 234 -10.91 -6.79 -14.17
CA ASN A 234 -9.68 -7.39 -13.69
C ASN A 234 -9.52 -7.06 -12.21
N HIS A 235 -9.54 -8.09 -11.40
CA HIS A 235 -9.20 -8.06 -9.98
C HIS A 235 -8.33 -9.29 -9.69
N HIS A 236 -7.53 -9.28 -8.61
CA HIS A 236 -6.69 -10.43 -8.29
C HIS A 236 -7.50 -11.72 -8.15
N THR A 237 -8.77 -11.61 -7.79
CA THR A 237 -9.66 -12.76 -7.65
C THR A 237 -10.31 -13.26 -8.95
N ALA A 238 -10.20 -12.50 -10.06
CA ALA A 238 -10.86 -12.85 -11.32
C ALA A 238 -10.15 -13.99 -12.07
N GLY A 239 -8.83 -14.13 -11.82
CA GLY A 239 -7.93 -14.94 -12.63
C GLY A 239 -7.81 -14.41 -14.06
N VAL A 240 -6.59 -14.22 -14.57
CA VAL A 240 -6.37 -13.97 -16.02
C VAL A 240 -6.59 -15.26 -16.83
N ASP A 241 -6.51 -16.40 -16.15
CA ASP A 241 -6.86 -17.73 -16.64
C ASP A 241 -7.78 -18.36 -15.58
N LYS A 242 -8.95 -18.89 -15.98
CA LYS A 242 -10.00 -19.41 -15.08
C LYS A 242 -9.53 -20.54 -14.15
N THR A 243 -8.31 -21.02 -14.35
CA THR A 243 -7.66 -22.09 -13.59
C THR A 243 -6.87 -21.58 -12.38
N GLN A 244 -6.62 -20.27 -12.26
CA GLN A 244 -5.82 -19.64 -11.18
C GLN A 244 -6.56 -18.46 -10.51
N GLN A 245 -7.86 -18.61 -10.26
CA GLN A 245 -8.59 -17.63 -9.46
C GLN A 245 -8.07 -17.65 -8.02
N ALA A 246 -7.46 -16.54 -7.58
CA ALA A 246 -7.13 -16.36 -6.18
C ALA A 246 -8.40 -15.99 -5.43
N SER A 247 -8.80 -16.75 -4.42
CA SER A 247 -9.87 -16.35 -3.51
C SER A 247 -9.53 -15.05 -2.77
N CYS A 248 -10.52 -14.31 -2.27
CA CYS A 248 -10.32 -13.28 -1.24
C CYS A 248 -9.50 -13.84 -0.05
N THR A 249 -9.78 -15.11 0.31
CA THR A 249 -9.05 -15.86 1.34
C THR A 249 -7.62 -16.24 0.96
N THR A 250 -7.13 -15.83 -0.21
CA THR A 250 -5.71 -15.95 -0.58
C THR A 250 -4.89 -14.93 0.18
N CYS A 251 -5.43 -13.72 0.37
CA CYS A 251 -4.75 -12.61 1.03
C CYS A 251 -5.33 -12.32 2.41
N HIS A 252 -6.63 -12.49 2.57
CA HIS A 252 -7.34 -12.26 3.82
C HIS A 252 -7.59 -13.57 4.57
N ASN A 253 -7.72 -13.50 5.88
CA ASN A 253 -8.13 -14.62 6.72
C ASN A 253 -9.41 -14.22 7.46
N PRO A 254 -10.58 -14.72 7.04
CA PRO A 254 -11.87 -14.36 7.65
C PRO A 254 -12.04 -14.93 9.07
N HIS A 255 -11.13 -15.80 9.52
CA HIS A 255 -11.09 -16.29 10.89
C HIS A 255 -10.23 -15.42 11.82
N LEU A 256 -9.70 -14.29 11.35
CA LEU A 256 -9.01 -13.35 12.23
C LEU A 256 -9.99 -12.37 12.84
N ASP A 257 -9.75 -12.04 14.10
CA ASP A 257 -10.37 -10.90 14.73
C ASP A 257 -9.74 -9.61 14.21
N TRP A 258 -10.57 -8.58 14.08
CA TRP A 258 -10.10 -7.24 13.76
C TRP A 258 -9.18 -6.74 14.86
N SER A 259 -8.08 -6.09 14.47
CA SER A 259 -7.23 -5.35 15.39
C SER A 259 -6.75 -4.07 14.75
N LYS A 260 -6.27 -3.13 15.56
CA LYS A 260 -5.67 -1.88 15.07
C LYS A 260 -4.50 -2.12 14.11
N ASP A 261 -3.73 -3.17 14.37
CA ASP A 261 -2.52 -3.52 13.62
C ASP A 261 -2.83 -4.35 12.36
N ASN A 262 -3.97 -5.05 12.32
CA ASN A 262 -4.46 -5.76 11.13
C ASN A 262 -5.94 -5.42 10.85
N PRO A 263 -6.24 -4.17 10.47
CA PRO A 263 -7.62 -3.76 10.27
C PRO A 263 -8.28 -4.41 9.05
N ASN A 264 -7.46 -4.95 8.14
CA ASN A 264 -7.90 -5.56 6.89
C ASN A 264 -7.91 -7.10 6.97
N LEU A 265 -7.64 -7.70 8.13
CA LEU A 265 -7.61 -9.15 8.32
C LEU A 265 -6.72 -9.87 7.29
N LEU A 266 -5.58 -9.27 6.97
CA LEU A 266 -4.56 -9.91 6.15
C LEU A 266 -4.11 -11.19 6.84
N LYS A 267 -3.81 -12.22 6.05
CA LYS A 267 -3.31 -13.49 6.57
C LYS A 267 -2.17 -13.28 7.54
N ASP A 268 -2.18 -14.05 8.61
CA ASP A 268 -1.09 -14.14 9.56
C ASP A 268 -0.31 -15.44 9.40
N HIS A 269 0.80 -15.47 10.10
CA HIS A 269 1.62 -16.63 10.31
C HIS A 269 2.17 -16.60 11.72
N TYR A 270 2.39 -17.78 12.27
CA TYR A 270 2.96 -17.92 13.59
C TYR A 270 4.48 -17.92 13.48
N VAL A 271 5.12 -17.01 14.19
CA VAL A 271 6.58 -16.91 14.31
C VAL A 271 6.97 -17.34 15.71
N TYR A 272 7.93 -18.26 15.80
CA TYR A 272 8.43 -18.74 17.08
C TYR A 272 9.94 -18.64 17.16
N ASN A 273 10.44 -18.01 18.23
CA ASN A 273 11.85 -17.96 18.55
C ASN A 273 12.21 -19.07 19.55
N HIS A 274 12.74 -20.17 19.02
CA HIS A 274 13.25 -21.28 19.82
C HIS A 274 14.44 -20.87 20.67
N LYS A 275 14.64 -21.58 21.78
CA LYS A 275 15.81 -21.33 22.64
C LYS A 275 17.05 -21.94 22.00
N THR A 276 18.22 -21.42 22.35
CA THR A 276 19.50 -21.92 21.80
C THR A 276 19.68 -23.42 22.01
N GLU A 277 19.15 -23.98 23.09
CA GLU A 277 19.23 -25.42 23.37
C GLU A 277 18.40 -26.27 22.42
N ASP A 278 17.46 -25.70 21.68
CA ASP A 278 16.61 -26.40 20.72
C ASP A 278 17.26 -26.55 19.35
N LEU A 279 18.33 -25.79 19.07
CA LEU A 279 19.06 -25.86 17.80
C LEU A 279 19.57 -27.28 17.54
N ASN A 280 19.37 -27.78 16.32
CA ASN A 280 19.67 -29.15 15.86
C ASN A 280 18.81 -30.26 16.48
N LYS A 281 17.83 -29.96 17.35
CA LYS A 281 16.84 -30.95 17.79
C LYS A 281 15.69 -31.04 16.79
N ARG A 282 15.17 -32.24 16.55
CA ARG A 282 13.97 -32.48 15.72
C ARG A 282 14.02 -31.83 14.31
N GLY A 283 15.23 -31.70 13.74
CA GLY A 283 15.42 -31.10 12.42
C GLY A 283 15.46 -29.56 12.41
N LEU A 284 15.44 -28.90 13.57
CA LEU A 284 15.52 -27.44 13.69
C LEU A 284 16.91 -26.92 13.27
N THR A 285 16.99 -26.18 12.16
CA THR A 285 18.24 -25.61 11.62
C THR A 285 18.43 -24.13 11.96
N THR A 286 17.35 -23.43 12.34
CA THR A 286 17.33 -22.01 12.72
C THR A 286 16.52 -21.83 14.01
N LEU A 287 16.88 -20.86 14.85
CA LEU A 287 16.12 -20.61 16.09
C LEU A 287 14.77 -19.94 15.81
N LYS A 288 14.72 -19.04 14.83
CA LYS A 288 13.46 -18.47 14.34
C LYS A 288 12.83 -19.47 13.37
N VAL A 289 11.61 -19.90 13.67
CA VAL A 289 10.76 -20.68 12.76
C VAL A 289 9.53 -19.86 12.43
N ASP A 290 9.23 -19.81 11.15
CA ASP A 290 8.08 -19.13 10.57
C ASP A 290 7.15 -20.19 9.97
N SER A 291 5.87 -20.20 10.37
CA SER A 291 4.91 -21.19 9.89
C SER A 291 4.65 -21.15 8.38
N ILE A 292 5.01 -20.06 7.69
CA ILE A 292 4.99 -19.97 6.22
C ILE A 292 6.10 -20.82 5.61
N GLU A 293 7.30 -20.76 6.19
CA GLU A 293 8.47 -21.47 5.67
C GLU A 293 8.50 -22.93 6.13
N THR A 294 8.09 -23.17 7.38
CA THR A 294 8.04 -24.49 8.00
C THR A 294 6.86 -24.57 8.94
N SER A 295 5.82 -25.28 8.52
CA SER A 295 4.65 -25.51 9.37
C SER A 295 5.05 -26.13 10.71
N CYS A 296 4.53 -25.56 11.80
CA CYS A 296 4.81 -26.04 13.15
C CYS A 296 4.46 -27.53 13.32
N ILE A 297 3.45 -28.03 12.58
CA ILE A 297 3.03 -29.44 12.65
C ILE A 297 4.10 -30.42 12.12
N ASN A 298 5.08 -29.95 11.36
CA ASN A 298 6.17 -30.78 10.87
C ASN A 298 7.12 -31.19 12.01
N CYS A 299 7.15 -30.41 13.11
CA CYS A 299 8.02 -30.64 14.26
C CYS A 299 7.26 -30.91 15.57
N HIS A 300 5.96 -30.59 15.62
CA HIS A 300 5.08 -30.70 16.77
C HIS A 300 3.85 -31.55 16.46
N GLU A 301 3.57 -32.55 17.31
CA GLU A 301 2.34 -33.34 17.22
C GLU A 301 1.15 -32.53 17.77
N GLU A 302 0.01 -32.62 17.08
CA GLU A 302 -1.29 -32.11 17.54
C GLU A 302 -1.33 -30.61 17.92
N TYR A 303 -0.47 -29.77 17.33
CA TYR A 303 -0.33 -28.35 17.65
C TYR A 303 0.13 -28.09 19.09
N THR A 304 0.91 -29.00 19.67
CA THR A 304 1.30 -28.87 21.08
C THR A 304 2.81 -28.91 21.30
N VAL A 305 3.26 -28.19 22.33
CA VAL A 305 4.60 -28.33 22.89
C VAL A 305 4.48 -28.85 24.31
N LEU A 306 5.39 -29.75 24.68
CA LEU A 306 5.58 -30.13 26.07
C LEU A 306 6.24 -28.96 26.80
N ASP A 307 5.50 -28.30 27.67
CA ASP A 307 6.06 -27.35 28.62
C ASP A 307 6.86 -28.15 29.66
N THR A 308 8.18 -28.08 29.54
CA THR A 308 9.11 -28.83 30.41
C THR A 308 9.05 -28.40 31.87
N LEU A 309 8.55 -27.19 32.18
CA LEU A 309 8.42 -26.71 33.55
C LEU A 309 7.15 -27.24 34.21
N SER A 310 6.04 -27.29 33.49
CA SER A 310 4.76 -27.80 34.02
C SER A 310 4.53 -29.29 33.75
N SER A 311 5.36 -29.92 32.91
CA SER A 311 5.13 -31.28 32.37
C SER A 311 3.74 -31.44 31.73
N THR A 312 3.18 -30.36 31.18
CA THR A 312 1.89 -30.41 30.47
C THR A 312 2.07 -30.09 29.00
N THR A 313 1.25 -30.73 28.18
CA THR A 313 1.12 -30.46 26.75
C THR A 313 0.28 -29.21 26.58
N LYS A 314 0.83 -28.17 25.94
CA LYS A 314 0.14 -26.90 25.71
C LYS A 314 0.12 -26.55 24.24
N SER A 315 -0.94 -25.89 23.79
CA SER A 315 -1.05 -25.45 22.40
C SER A 315 0.10 -24.50 22.05
N ILE A 316 0.76 -24.72 20.91
CA ILE A 316 1.75 -23.78 20.36
C ILE A 316 1.16 -22.37 20.21
N PHE A 317 -0.15 -22.27 20.02
CA PHE A 317 -0.86 -21.01 19.83
C PHE A 317 -1.26 -20.31 21.14
N ASP A 318 -0.95 -20.91 22.30
CA ASP A 318 -1.16 -20.25 23.60
C ASP A 318 -0.09 -19.16 23.83
N THR A 319 -0.39 -17.95 23.39
CA THR A 319 0.47 -16.76 23.53
C THR A 319 0.69 -16.34 24.98
N LYS A 320 -0.11 -16.82 25.94
CA LYS A 320 0.12 -16.57 27.38
C LYS A 320 1.21 -17.49 27.94
N THR A 321 1.31 -18.70 27.42
CA THR A 321 2.36 -19.66 27.82
C THR A 321 3.65 -19.46 27.01
N PHE A 322 3.53 -19.26 25.71
CA PHE A 322 4.67 -19.18 24.81
C PHE A 322 5.07 -17.72 24.56
N LEU A 323 5.72 -17.11 25.56
CA LEU A 323 6.24 -15.72 25.48
C LEU A 323 7.22 -15.47 24.31
N ASN A 324 7.77 -16.54 23.72
CA ASN A 324 8.70 -16.47 22.60
C ASN A 324 8.04 -16.64 21.22
N GLY A 325 6.73 -16.88 21.19
CA GLY A 325 5.95 -17.03 19.97
C GLY A 325 4.92 -15.93 19.83
N TYR A 326 4.73 -15.46 18.60
CA TYR A 326 3.78 -14.41 18.28
C TYR A 326 3.23 -14.62 16.87
N TYR A 327 2.02 -14.12 16.65
CA TYR A 327 1.48 -14.01 15.30
C TYR A 327 2.04 -12.77 14.63
N GLU A 328 2.49 -12.93 13.39
CA GLU A 328 2.92 -11.85 12.52
C GLU A 328 2.01 -11.84 11.29
N PHE A 329 1.44 -10.69 10.96
CA PHE A 329 0.60 -10.56 9.78
C PHE A 329 1.49 -10.44 8.54
N LEU A 330 1.12 -11.15 7.47
CA LEU A 330 1.72 -10.95 6.15
C LEU A 330 1.48 -9.50 5.73
N GLN A 331 2.59 -8.79 5.53
CA GLN A 331 2.53 -7.35 5.32
C GLN A 331 2.33 -7.04 3.84
N TYR A 332 1.50 -6.05 3.61
CA TYR A 332 1.37 -5.34 2.35
C TYR A 332 1.48 -3.85 2.64
N LYS A 333 2.69 -3.42 3.00
CA LYS A 333 2.94 -2.01 3.29
C LYS A 333 2.99 -1.24 1.98
N LYS A 334 2.24 -0.15 1.95
CA LYS A 334 2.20 0.81 0.85
C LYS A 334 3.13 2.00 1.18
N SER A 335 3.03 3.11 0.46
CA SER A 335 4.09 4.11 0.37
C SER A 335 4.66 4.63 1.68
N LEU A 336 3.82 5.10 2.59
CA LEU A 336 4.23 5.84 3.77
C LEU A 336 4.66 4.92 4.92
N THR A 337 4.27 3.65 4.86
CA THR A 337 4.54 2.68 5.93
C THR A 337 5.64 1.71 5.55
N ALA A 338 5.93 1.53 4.25
CA ALA A 338 7.00 0.68 3.78
C ALA A 338 8.38 1.30 4.08
N SER A 339 9.24 0.49 4.68
CA SER A 339 10.67 0.75 4.83
C SER A 339 11.46 0.40 3.57
N GLY A 340 10.91 -0.43 2.67
CA GLY A 340 11.59 -0.92 1.49
C GLY A 340 12.25 -2.28 1.70
N SER A 341 12.02 -2.93 2.83
CA SER A 341 12.49 -4.29 3.12
C SER A 341 11.62 -5.35 2.45
N MET A 342 12.12 -6.58 2.29
CA MET A 342 11.32 -7.67 1.75
C MET A 342 10.06 -7.94 2.60
N ASP A 343 10.19 -7.85 3.93
CA ASP A 343 9.14 -8.19 4.88
C ASP A 343 7.89 -7.33 4.68
N ASP A 344 8.07 -6.08 4.25
CA ASP A 344 6.98 -5.14 3.91
C ASP A 344 6.05 -5.66 2.80
N TYR A 345 6.51 -6.62 1.99
CA TYR A 345 5.80 -7.19 0.84
C TYR A 345 5.56 -8.70 0.96
N SER A 346 5.79 -9.26 2.15
CA SER A 346 5.67 -10.69 2.44
C SER A 346 4.33 -11.27 1.99
N LEU A 347 3.23 -10.51 2.05
CA LEU A 347 1.93 -10.95 1.54
C LEU A 347 1.98 -11.27 0.04
N CYS A 348 2.42 -10.32 -0.79
CA CYS A 348 2.51 -10.50 -2.23
C CYS A 348 3.52 -11.59 -2.59
N LEU A 349 4.68 -11.59 -1.93
CA LEU A 349 5.78 -12.52 -2.21
C LEU A 349 5.49 -13.96 -1.74
N SER A 350 4.49 -14.18 -0.89
CA SER A 350 4.02 -15.52 -0.52
C SER A 350 3.40 -16.27 -1.71
N CYS A 351 2.77 -15.55 -2.64
CA CYS A 351 2.20 -16.11 -3.86
C CYS A 351 3.11 -15.91 -5.08
N HIS A 352 3.78 -14.75 -5.18
CA HIS A 352 4.64 -14.38 -6.30
C HIS A 352 6.10 -14.81 -6.09
N THR A 353 6.31 -16.12 -6.01
CA THR A 353 7.64 -16.72 -5.77
C THR A 353 8.63 -16.49 -6.92
N ASP A 354 8.13 -16.24 -8.13
CA ASP A 354 8.91 -15.99 -9.35
C ASP A 354 9.65 -14.64 -9.34
N ILE A 355 9.07 -13.63 -8.67
CA ILE A 355 9.68 -12.30 -8.51
C ILE A 355 10.35 -12.11 -7.13
N LYS A 356 10.11 -12.98 -6.14
CA LYS A 356 10.71 -12.89 -4.79
C LYS A 356 12.23 -12.71 -4.83
N LYS A 357 12.90 -13.34 -5.80
CA LYS A 357 14.35 -13.20 -6.02
C LYS A 357 14.82 -11.77 -6.31
N TYR A 358 13.97 -10.86 -6.77
CA TYR A 358 14.32 -9.47 -7.03
C TYR A 358 14.20 -8.57 -5.79
N TYR A 359 13.57 -9.06 -4.72
CA TYR A 359 13.37 -8.39 -3.45
C TYR A 359 14.27 -8.93 -2.34
N THR A 360 15.21 -9.84 -2.68
CA THR A 360 16.10 -10.47 -1.70
C THR A 360 17.28 -9.55 -1.39
N ASP A 361 17.63 -9.45 -0.11
CA ASP A 361 18.77 -8.66 0.35
C ASP A 361 20.05 -9.00 -0.43
N GLY A 362 20.79 -7.96 -0.84
CA GLY A 362 22.01 -8.09 -1.64
C GLY A 362 21.79 -8.10 -3.15
N VAL A 363 20.56 -8.21 -3.63
CA VAL A 363 20.26 -8.01 -5.06
C VAL A 363 20.18 -6.52 -5.36
N THR A 364 21.17 -6.03 -6.13
CA THR A 364 21.17 -4.63 -6.57
C THR A 364 20.17 -4.44 -7.70
N THR A 365 18.98 -3.95 -7.37
CA THR A 365 17.97 -3.53 -8.35
C THR A 365 17.99 -2.01 -8.53
N GLN A 366 17.78 -1.54 -9.76
CA GLN A 366 17.62 -0.11 -10.04
C GLN A 366 16.23 0.43 -9.64
N HIS A 367 15.30 -0.44 -9.24
CA HIS A 367 14.04 -0.07 -8.60
C HIS A 367 14.10 -0.11 -7.07
N SER A 368 15.31 -0.02 -6.52
CA SER A 368 15.51 0.38 -5.14
C SER A 368 15.74 1.88 -5.09
N ILE A 369 14.96 2.59 -4.29
CA ILE A 369 15.06 4.03 -4.12
C ILE A 369 15.19 4.39 -2.64
N THR A 370 15.77 5.56 -2.41
CA THR A 370 15.68 6.25 -1.12
C THR A 370 14.75 7.43 -1.34
N ALA A 371 13.65 7.46 -0.59
CA ALA A 371 12.70 8.54 -0.60
C ALA A 371 13.39 9.90 -0.38
N GLN A 372 12.92 10.90 -1.10
CA GLN A 372 13.34 12.30 -1.01
C GLN A 372 12.21 13.21 -0.49
N ASP A 373 11.00 12.67 -0.40
CA ASP A 373 9.88 13.29 0.30
C ASP A 373 9.81 12.93 1.78
N GLY A 374 10.81 12.17 2.23
CA GLY A 374 10.94 11.55 3.53
C GLY A 374 9.76 10.65 3.90
N SER A 375 9.26 9.84 2.98
CA SER A 375 8.74 8.57 3.45
C SER A 375 9.87 7.73 4.07
N LYS A 376 9.51 6.71 4.86
CA LYS A 376 10.46 5.74 5.42
C LYS A 376 11.13 4.84 4.36
N LEU A 377 10.79 5.01 3.09
CA LEU A 377 11.20 4.10 2.04
C LEU A 377 12.69 4.25 1.73
N GLN A 378 13.46 3.23 2.11
CA GLN A 378 14.86 3.06 1.79
C GLN A 378 15.10 1.62 1.33
N GLY A 379 14.72 1.32 0.10
CA GLY A 379 14.78 -0.05 -0.40
C GLY A 379 13.93 -0.25 -1.64
N PHE A 380 13.31 -1.43 -1.77
CA PHE A 380 12.51 -1.79 -2.94
C PHE A 380 11.24 -0.96 -3.04
N LEU A 381 10.76 -0.69 -4.26
CA LEU A 381 9.45 -0.08 -4.46
C LEU A 381 8.31 -1.01 -3.99
N PRO A 382 7.31 -0.49 -3.25
CA PRO A 382 6.12 -1.26 -2.90
C PRO A 382 5.34 -1.72 -4.13
N CYS A 383 4.81 -2.95 -4.09
CA CYS A 383 4.00 -3.50 -5.17
C CYS A 383 2.79 -2.60 -5.50
N ALA A 384 2.23 -1.95 -4.47
CA ALA A 384 1.10 -1.02 -4.54
C ALA A 384 1.39 0.28 -5.32
N GLU A 385 2.65 0.56 -5.67
CA GLU A 385 2.99 1.69 -6.54
C GLU A 385 2.68 1.42 -8.00
N CYS A 386 2.74 0.14 -8.38
CA CYS A 386 2.50 -0.30 -9.74
C CYS A 386 1.18 -1.01 -9.88
N HIS A 387 0.73 -1.74 -8.85
CA HIS A 387 -0.43 -2.62 -8.90
C HIS A 387 -1.62 -2.13 -8.04
N GLU A 388 -2.83 -2.44 -8.49
CA GLU A 388 -4.10 -2.25 -7.81
C GLU A 388 -4.78 -3.61 -7.61
N THR A 389 -4.80 -4.09 -6.37
CA THR A 389 -5.21 -5.45 -6.02
C THR A 389 -6.73 -5.64 -6.03
N HIS A 390 -7.48 -4.57 -5.75
CA HIS A 390 -8.94 -4.61 -5.63
C HIS A 390 -9.69 -4.23 -6.90
N GLY A 391 -8.99 -4.05 -8.01
CA GLY A 391 -9.64 -3.88 -9.29
C GLY A 391 -8.93 -2.85 -10.15
N SER A 392 -8.34 -3.33 -11.24
CA SER A 392 -7.69 -2.50 -12.24
C SER A 392 -8.45 -2.59 -13.55
N ASN A 393 -8.38 -1.52 -14.34
CA ASN A 393 -8.89 -1.52 -15.70
C ASN A 393 -8.07 -2.38 -16.68
N ASN A 394 -7.00 -3.04 -16.23
CA ASN A 394 -6.14 -3.89 -17.06
C ASN A 394 -5.82 -5.26 -16.43
N SER A 395 -5.56 -6.23 -17.29
CA SER A 395 -5.32 -7.65 -16.96
C SER A 395 -4.07 -7.89 -16.10
N PHE A 396 -3.15 -6.94 -16.07
CA PHE A 396 -1.93 -6.96 -15.26
C PHE A 396 -2.10 -6.32 -13.88
N LEU A 397 -3.32 -5.87 -13.58
CA LEU A 397 -3.65 -5.17 -12.35
C LEU A 397 -2.82 -3.91 -12.13
N LEU A 398 -2.36 -3.24 -13.19
CA LEU A 398 -1.55 -2.03 -13.07
C LEU A 398 -2.40 -0.81 -12.70
N LYS A 399 -1.84 0.17 -12.02
CA LYS A 399 -2.56 1.40 -11.67
C LYS A 399 -2.85 2.25 -12.90
N SER A 400 -4.01 2.88 -12.89
CA SER A 400 -4.41 3.88 -13.88
C SER A 400 -3.86 5.28 -13.57
N THR A 401 -2.96 5.42 -12.61
CA THR A 401 -2.27 6.69 -12.29
C THR A 401 -0.95 6.33 -11.61
N PHE A 402 0.14 6.95 -12.05
CA PHE A 402 1.49 6.75 -11.51
C PHE A 402 2.05 8.07 -11.00
N GLY A 403 2.81 8.01 -9.91
CA GLY A 403 3.40 9.16 -9.26
C GLY A 403 2.58 9.68 -8.09
N HIS A 404 3.26 10.23 -7.10
CA HIS A 404 2.65 10.89 -5.94
C HIS A 404 2.48 12.38 -6.22
N ASP A 405 3.56 13.06 -6.59
CA ASP A 405 3.63 14.54 -6.67
C ASP A 405 3.10 15.10 -7.98
N ASN A 406 3.50 14.45 -9.07
CA ASN A 406 3.11 14.78 -10.43
C ASN A 406 2.45 13.55 -11.03
N PRO A 407 1.23 13.20 -10.59
CA PRO A 407 0.55 12.04 -11.12
C PRO A 407 0.39 12.22 -12.62
N THR A 408 0.98 11.32 -13.40
CA THR A 408 0.76 11.31 -14.83
C THR A 408 -0.48 10.51 -15.15
N GLY A 409 -1.19 10.93 -16.20
CA GLY A 409 -2.34 10.20 -16.71
C GLY A 409 -1.97 8.73 -16.91
N GLY A 410 -2.88 7.86 -16.49
CA GLY A 410 -2.64 6.42 -16.36
C GLY A 410 -1.99 5.73 -17.53
N PHE A 411 -1.33 4.62 -17.21
CA PHE A 411 -1.17 3.58 -18.21
C PHE A 411 -2.54 2.96 -18.45
N THR A 412 -3.04 3.08 -19.68
CA THR A 412 -4.24 2.37 -20.10
C THR A 412 -3.76 1.24 -20.98
N PHE A 413 -3.90 0.02 -20.49
CA PHE A 413 -3.63 -1.18 -21.25
C PHE A 413 -4.84 -2.08 -21.17
N THR A 414 -5.41 -2.46 -22.30
CA THR A 414 -6.64 -3.28 -22.31
C THR A 414 -6.43 -4.63 -22.97
N GLY A 415 -5.17 -4.99 -23.29
CA GLY A 415 -4.80 -6.28 -23.90
C GLY A 415 -4.51 -7.37 -22.87
N ASP A 416 -4.18 -8.57 -23.35
CA ASP A 416 -3.70 -9.69 -22.54
C ASP A 416 -2.16 -9.66 -22.41
N ILE A 417 -1.57 -10.50 -21.55
CA ILE A 417 -0.11 -10.61 -21.42
C ILE A 417 0.58 -10.95 -22.75
N LYS A 418 -0.12 -11.71 -23.61
CA LYS A 418 0.36 -12.05 -24.95
C LYS A 418 0.50 -10.82 -25.86
N ASP A 419 -0.19 -9.74 -25.52
CA ASP A 419 -0.17 -8.46 -26.21
C ASP A 419 0.82 -7.47 -25.58
N TRP A 420 1.64 -7.91 -24.60
CA TRP A 420 2.73 -7.12 -24.03
C TRP A 420 3.88 -7.00 -25.01
N ASP A 421 3.66 -6.17 -26.02
CA ASP A 421 4.62 -5.88 -27.06
C ASP A 421 5.63 -4.80 -26.62
N VAL A 422 6.60 -4.54 -27.50
CA VAL A 422 7.66 -3.57 -27.24
C VAL A 422 7.11 -2.16 -26.98
N ASN A 423 6.02 -1.77 -27.65
CA ASN A 423 5.45 -0.45 -27.49
C ASN A 423 4.74 -0.33 -26.13
N THR A 424 3.96 -1.33 -25.76
CA THR A 424 3.26 -1.45 -24.48
C THR A 424 4.24 -1.37 -23.32
N GLU A 425 5.31 -2.17 -23.36
CA GLU A 425 6.34 -2.18 -22.32
C GLU A 425 6.98 -0.80 -22.15
N LYS A 426 7.32 -0.14 -23.26
CA LYS A 426 7.86 1.22 -23.23
C LYS A 426 6.89 2.22 -22.64
N GLN A 427 5.65 2.21 -23.12
CA GLN A 427 4.62 3.12 -22.63
C GLN A 427 4.42 2.96 -21.11
N PHE A 428 4.53 1.73 -20.60
CA PHE A 428 4.52 1.45 -19.17
C PHE A 428 5.75 2.01 -18.45
N CYS A 429 6.97 1.61 -18.83
CA CYS A 429 8.20 2.07 -18.16
C CYS A 429 8.34 3.60 -18.21
N MET A 430 7.95 4.22 -19.33
CA MET A 430 8.00 5.67 -19.51
C MET A 430 6.94 6.42 -18.68
N LYS A 431 5.98 5.75 -18.02
CA LYS A 431 5.16 6.41 -17.00
C LYS A 431 5.97 6.88 -15.81
N CYS A 432 7.07 6.21 -15.48
CA CYS A 432 7.99 6.66 -14.44
C CYS A 432 9.22 7.34 -15.03
N HIS A 433 9.77 6.81 -16.12
CA HIS A 433 11.01 7.29 -16.75
C HIS A 433 10.82 8.48 -17.72
N ASN A 434 9.85 9.36 -17.49
CA ASN A 434 9.59 10.52 -18.33
C ASN A 434 10.27 11.82 -17.83
N GLY A 435 11.00 11.78 -16.72
CA GLY A 435 11.64 12.96 -16.14
C GLY A 435 10.69 13.94 -15.44
N SER A 436 9.41 13.57 -15.27
CA SER A 436 8.41 14.39 -14.57
C SER A 436 7.66 13.65 -13.47
N THR A 437 7.43 12.35 -13.64
CA THR A 437 6.74 11.51 -12.64
C THR A 437 7.66 11.32 -11.44
N SER A 438 7.17 11.71 -10.28
CA SER A 438 7.87 11.57 -9.01
C SER A 438 7.20 10.49 -8.18
N LEU A 439 7.99 9.52 -7.72
CA LEU A 439 7.62 8.54 -6.71
C LEU A 439 8.50 8.81 -5.50
N TYR A 440 7.89 9.11 -4.36
CA TYR A 440 8.63 9.41 -3.12
C TYR A 440 9.58 10.60 -3.23
N GLY A 441 9.18 11.66 -3.94
CA GLY A 441 10.08 12.78 -4.27
C GLY A 441 11.17 12.43 -5.31
N VAL A 442 11.35 11.16 -5.67
CA VAL A 442 12.34 10.72 -6.66
C VAL A 442 11.73 10.77 -8.05
N THR A 443 12.26 11.65 -8.88
CA THR A 443 11.93 11.70 -10.31
C THR A 443 12.93 10.88 -11.11
N ALA A 444 12.47 9.83 -11.77
CA ALA A 444 13.35 9.00 -12.59
C ALA A 444 13.83 9.80 -13.82
N LYS A 445 15.15 9.72 -14.08
CA LYS A 445 15.75 10.43 -15.22
C LYS A 445 15.20 9.88 -16.54
N LEU A 446 15.00 10.80 -17.49
CA LEU A 446 14.76 10.42 -18.89
C LEU A 446 15.93 9.54 -19.39
N PRO A 447 15.64 8.41 -20.04
CA PRO A 447 16.65 7.60 -20.69
C PRO A 447 17.41 8.47 -21.71
N SER A 448 18.72 8.66 -21.52
CA SER A 448 19.51 9.42 -22.49
C SER A 448 19.49 8.69 -23.83
N PRO A 449 19.13 9.36 -24.94
CA PRO A 449 19.14 8.74 -26.28
C PRO A 449 20.51 8.16 -26.65
N GLU A 450 21.60 8.76 -26.16
CA GLU A 450 22.97 8.31 -26.41
C GLU A 450 23.25 6.92 -25.81
N ASN A 451 22.56 6.58 -24.71
CA ASN A 451 22.71 5.30 -24.02
C ASN A 451 21.61 4.28 -24.40
N HIS A 452 20.68 4.70 -25.27
CA HIS A 452 19.57 3.87 -25.77
C HIS A 452 19.64 3.84 -27.31
N PRO A 453 20.59 3.08 -27.87
CA PRO A 453 20.88 3.10 -29.31
C PRO A 453 19.72 2.60 -30.17
N SER A 454 18.75 1.91 -29.56
CA SER A 454 17.52 1.49 -30.22
C SER A 454 16.31 2.08 -29.53
N GLN A 455 15.68 3.04 -30.22
CA GLN A 455 14.34 3.55 -29.87
C GLN A 455 13.23 2.53 -30.19
N THR A 456 13.56 1.38 -30.81
CA THR A 456 12.60 0.35 -31.22
C THR A 456 12.70 -0.95 -30.40
N ALA A 457 13.75 -1.14 -29.59
CA ALA A 457 13.91 -2.32 -28.72
C ALA A 457 13.14 -2.16 -27.40
N ALA A 458 12.58 -3.25 -26.85
CA ALA A 458 11.96 -3.23 -25.52
C ALA A 458 12.98 -2.93 -24.42
N CYS A 459 12.53 -2.30 -23.33
CA CYS A 459 13.37 -2.00 -22.17
C CYS A 459 13.98 -3.29 -21.59
N SER A 460 13.22 -4.39 -21.59
CA SER A 460 13.56 -5.72 -21.11
C SER A 460 14.70 -6.39 -21.86
N VAL A 461 14.96 -5.99 -23.11
CA VAL A 461 16.14 -6.45 -23.86
C VAL A 461 17.43 -5.96 -23.17
N CYS A 462 17.42 -4.72 -22.71
CA CYS A 462 18.60 -4.06 -22.14
C CYS A 462 18.63 -4.09 -20.61
N HIS A 463 17.47 -4.09 -19.94
CA HIS A 463 17.34 -3.99 -18.48
C HIS A 463 16.86 -5.30 -17.83
N GLY A 464 16.35 -6.24 -18.63
CA GLY A 464 15.93 -7.55 -18.15
C GLY A 464 17.08 -8.55 -17.97
N THR A 465 16.78 -9.59 -17.21
CA THR A 465 17.60 -10.78 -16.97
C THR A 465 16.78 -12.05 -17.25
N GLY A 466 17.45 -13.18 -17.46
CA GLY A 466 16.80 -14.45 -17.80
C GLY A 466 16.89 -14.81 -19.28
N GLY A 467 16.70 -16.10 -19.58
CA GLY A 467 16.82 -16.65 -20.93
C GLY A 467 15.53 -16.56 -21.75
N LEU A 468 14.37 -16.50 -21.08
CA LEU A 468 13.07 -16.42 -21.72
C LEU A 468 12.61 -14.95 -21.84
N ASN A 469 11.74 -14.68 -22.81
CA ASN A 469 11.20 -13.34 -22.99
C ASN A 469 10.40 -12.86 -21.76
N GLN A 470 9.58 -13.75 -21.20
CA GLN A 470 8.78 -13.47 -20.01
C GLN A 470 9.66 -13.10 -18.80
N ASP A 471 10.74 -13.84 -18.56
CA ASP A 471 11.66 -13.57 -17.46
C ASP A 471 12.30 -12.17 -17.60
N ARG A 472 12.65 -11.79 -18.83
CA ARG A 472 13.25 -10.48 -19.12
C ARG A 472 12.26 -9.34 -18.88
N ILE A 473 11.00 -9.52 -19.25
CA ILE A 473 9.94 -8.52 -18.98
C ILE A 473 9.74 -8.35 -17.48
N LEU A 474 9.54 -9.47 -16.75
CA LEU A 474 9.32 -9.45 -15.31
C LEU A 474 10.52 -8.85 -14.55
N SER A 475 11.74 -9.28 -14.87
CA SER A 475 12.93 -8.72 -14.25
C SER A 475 13.13 -7.24 -14.57
N ALA A 476 12.83 -6.76 -15.78
CA ALA A 476 12.95 -5.34 -16.09
C ALA A 476 11.98 -4.47 -15.28
N ALA A 477 10.80 -5.01 -14.92
CA ALA A 477 9.82 -4.30 -14.10
C ALA A 477 10.11 -4.38 -12.59
N HIS A 478 10.57 -5.52 -12.07
CA HIS A 478 10.72 -5.74 -10.62
C HIS A 478 12.17 -5.64 -10.13
N GLY A 479 13.15 -5.90 -11.00
CA GLY A 479 14.56 -6.00 -10.67
C GLY A 479 15.49 -5.55 -11.80
N PRO A 480 15.28 -4.36 -12.43
CA PRO A 480 16.04 -3.99 -13.62
C PRO A 480 17.53 -3.93 -13.33
N LYS A 481 18.32 -4.56 -14.20
CA LYS A 481 19.78 -4.50 -14.11
C LYS A 481 20.25 -3.10 -14.49
N SER A 482 21.27 -2.64 -13.76
CA SER A 482 22.04 -1.48 -14.18
C SER A 482 22.75 -1.82 -15.49
N VAL A 483 22.56 -1.00 -16.51
CA VAL A 483 23.36 -1.06 -17.72
C VAL A 483 24.53 -0.09 -17.50
N PRO A 484 25.78 -0.57 -17.40
CA PRO A 484 26.92 0.33 -17.32
C PRO A 484 26.86 1.27 -18.51
N LEU A 485 26.91 2.57 -18.24
CA LEU A 485 27.14 3.54 -19.30
C LEU A 485 28.45 3.14 -19.97
N SER A 486 28.44 3.01 -21.29
CA SER A 486 29.69 2.83 -22.02
C SER A 486 30.58 4.01 -21.64
N ASP A 487 31.80 3.76 -21.16
CA ASP A 487 32.75 4.84 -20.92
C ASP A 487 32.75 5.73 -22.16
N PRO A 488 32.61 7.07 -22.02
CA PRO A 488 32.56 7.95 -23.17
C PRO A 488 33.80 7.63 -23.99
N VAL A 489 33.58 7.05 -25.18
CA VAL A 489 34.66 6.58 -26.04
C VAL A 489 35.59 7.75 -26.21
N ALA A 490 36.75 7.70 -25.54
CA ALA A 490 37.72 8.77 -25.56
C ALA A 490 37.96 9.05 -27.04
N ALA A 491 37.56 10.24 -27.50
CA ALA A 491 37.46 10.55 -28.92
C ALA A 491 38.79 10.22 -29.59
N THR A 492 38.86 9.06 -30.23
CA THR A 492 40.04 8.65 -30.98
C THR A 492 40.14 9.66 -32.12
N PRO A 493 41.24 10.43 -32.23
CA PRO A 493 41.37 11.42 -33.28
C PRO A 493 41.21 10.71 -34.62
N SER A 494 40.15 11.09 -35.34
CA SER A 494 39.77 10.53 -36.62
C SER A 494 40.94 10.66 -37.59
N SER A 495 41.66 9.56 -37.84
CA SER A 495 42.64 9.49 -38.91
C SER A 495 41.87 9.45 -40.22
N THR A 496 41.92 10.56 -40.94
CA THR A 496 41.49 10.68 -42.33
C THR A 496 42.20 9.63 -43.17
N THR A 497 41.48 8.59 -43.59
CA THR A 497 41.96 7.65 -44.61
C THR A 497 41.10 7.79 -45.85
N THR A 498 41.77 8.29 -46.89
CA THR A 498 41.35 8.48 -48.27
C THR A 498 40.76 7.21 -48.86
N GLY A 499 39.62 7.36 -49.56
CA GLY A 499 38.84 6.26 -50.09
C GLY A 499 39.45 5.51 -51.28
N THR A 500 38.85 4.36 -51.57
CA THR A 500 38.88 3.72 -52.89
C THR A 500 37.51 3.08 -53.11
N ALA A 501 36.94 3.36 -54.28
CA ALA A 501 35.57 3.05 -54.67
C ALA A 501 35.50 1.80 -55.56
N GLU A 502 34.53 0.93 -55.30
CA GLU A 502 33.92 -0.04 -56.24
C GLU A 502 32.44 -0.10 -55.84
N SER A 503 31.45 0.37 -56.62
CA SER A 503 30.97 -0.01 -57.96
C SER A 503 30.26 -1.38 -58.00
N SER A 504 28.95 -1.38 -57.70
CA SER A 504 27.97 -2.21 -58.45
C SER A 504 26.53 -1.70 -58.26
N THR A 505 25.82 -1.79 -59.38
CA THR A 505 24.56 -1.17 -59.83
C THR A 505 23.26 -1.84 -59.31
N PRO A 506 22.07 -1.26 -59.62
CA PRO A 506 20.90 -1.26 -58.75
C PRO A 506 19.80 -2.24 -59.17
N ASP A 507 18.84 -2.49 -58.27
CA ASP A 507 17.53 -3.03 -58.66
C ASP A 507 16.35 -2.29 -58.01
N SER A 508 15.56 -1.71 -58.91
CA SER A 508 14.12 -1.45 -58.97
C SER A 508 13.25 -1.27 -57.70
N SER A 509 12.81 -0.02 -57.55
CA SER A 509 11.50 0.52 -57.14
C SER A 509 10.37 -0.41 -56.67
N THR A 510 9.70 -0.01 -55.58
CA THR A 510 8.28 0.41 -55.63
C THR A 510 8.01 1.40 -54.49
N ALA A 511 7.56 2.61 -54.85
CA ALA A 511 7.11 3.66 -53.96
C ALA A 511 5.58 3.56 -53.76
N ILE A 512 5.11 3.80 -52.54
CA ILE A 512 3.74 4.24 -52.26
C ILE A 512 3.87 5.46 -51.35
N GLU A 513 3.45 6.61 -51.86
CA GLU A 513 3.32 7.86 -51.12
C GLU A 513 2.02 7.92 -50.28
N PRO A 514 1.96 8.82 -49.28
CA PRO A 514 0.94 8.86 -48.25
C PRO A 514 -0.21 9.83 -48.58
N THR A 515 -1.38 9.59 -48.01
CA THR A 515 -2.46 10.60 -47.92
C THR A 515 -2.63 11.07 -46.48
N ALA A 516 -2.38 12.37 -46.29
CA ALA A 516 -2.86 13.16 -45.17
C ALA A 516 -4.33 13.54 -45.37
N SER A 517 -5.10 13.69 -44.29
CA SER A 517 -5.62 14.99 -43.81
C SER A 517 -6.85 14.82 -42.89
N THR A 518 -6.70 15.36 -41.67
CA THR A 518 -7.65 16.17 -40.88
C THR A 518 -9.16 15.91 -40.92
N ASN A 519 -9.77 15.79 -39.73
CA ASN A 519 -10.75 16.78 -39.29
C ASN A 519 -10.91 16.83 -37.76
N SER A 520 -10.63 18.00 -37.20
CA SER A 520 -11.11 18.48 -35.90
C SER A 520 -12.54 18.98 -36.07
N GLN A 521 -13.42 18.68 -35.11
CA GLN A 521 -14.62 19.48 -34.91
C GLN A 521 -14.93 19.53 -33.40
N THR A 522 -14.59 20.68 -32.84
CA THR A 522 -15.07 21.21 -31.57
C THR A 522 -16.52 21.64 -31.77
N ASP A 523 -17.42 21.24 -30.87
CA ASP A 523 -18.74 21.86 -30.75
C ASP A 523 -18.95 22.36 -29.32
N THR A 524 -19.37 23.62 -29.27
CA THR A 524 -19.68 24.47 -28.12
C THR A 524 -21.18 24.71 -28.05
N GLY A 525 -21.69 24.93 -26.83
CA GLY A 525 -23.05 25.45 -26.56
C GLY A 525 -24.03 24.34 -26.18
N ASP A 526 -24.97 24.51 -25.24
CA ASP A 526 -25.48 25.70 -24.58
C ASP A 526 -26.16 25.31 -23.26
N THR A 527 -26.15 26.23 -22.30
CA THR A 527 -27.09 26.28 -21.16
C THR A 527 -28.40 26.90 -21.65
N PRO A 528 -29.57 26.55 -21.09
CA PRO A 528 -30.24 27.56 -20.26
C PRO A 528 -31.05 27.04 -19.07
N SER A 529 -30.87 27.75 -17.95
CA SER A 529 -31.90 28.47 -17.18
C SER A 529 -32.97 27.75 -16.35
N SER A 530 -32.95 28.12 -15.06
CA SER A 530 -34.06 28.59 -14.19
C SER A 530 -35.15 27.64 -13.67
N SER A 531 -35.28 27.58 -12.33
CA SER A 531 -36.46 28.04 -11.53
C SER A 531 -36.33 27.52 -10.08
N SER A 532 -36.04 28.37 -9.09
CA SER A 532 -36.99 28.96 -8.11
C SER A 532 -37.69 27.97 -7.16
N GLY A 533 -37.51 28.14 -5.84
CA GLY A 533 -38.31 27.46 -4.81
C GLY A 533 -37.85 27.80 -3.39
N THR A 534 -38.68 28.50 -2.64
CA THR A 534 -38.40 29.24 -1.40
C THR A 534 -38.89 28.49 -0.14
N THR A 535 -38.33 28.86 1.02
CA THR A 535 -38.96 29.03 2.37
C THR A 535 -39.09 27.89 3.41
N THR A 536 -38.41 28.11 4.57
CA THR A 536 -38.83 28.05 6.01
C THR A 536 -39.37 26.73 6.60
N SER A 537 -39.31 26.40 7.91
CA SER A 537 -38.71 26.86 9.18
C SER A 537 -39.23 25.89 10.28
N GLY A 538 -38.53 25.77 11.41
CA GLY A 538 -39.09 25.31 12.70
C GLY A 538 -38.48 24.01 13.22
N SER A 539 -37.58 23.99 14.21
CA SER A 539 -37.72 24.35 15.64
C SER A 539 -38.56 23.33 16.43
N GLY A 540 -37.97 22.72 17.47
CA GLY A 540 -38.67 21.76 18.33
C GLY A 540 -37.79 21.04 19.35
N THR A 541 -37.22 21.79 20.27
CA THR A 541 -36.63 21.38 21.57
C THR A 541 -37.63 20.64 22.45
N THR A 542 -37.20 19.62 23.24
CA THR A 542 -37.42 19.43 24.70
C THR A 542 -37.04 18.00 25.14
N THR A 543 -36.00 17.83 25.98
CA THR A 543 -36.04 17.53 27.45
C THR A 543 -36.80 16.26 27.79
N THR A 544 -36.21 15.25 28.44
CA THR A 544 -36.04 15.03 29.91
C THR A 544 -35.74 13.52 30.03
N ASP A 545 -35.20 12.89 31.06
CA ASP A 545 -34.60 13.18 32.37
C ASP A 545 -34.56 11.78 33.04
N SER A 546 -33.59 11.52 33.91
CA SER A 546 -33.61 10.46 34.94
C SER A 546 -33.53 9.00 34.45
N GLY A 547 -32.83 8.07 35.10
CA GLY A 547 -32.12 8.10 36.37
C GLY A 547 -31.76 6.67 36.77
N SER A 548 -30.54 6.52 37.30
CA SER A 548 -30.07 5.64 38.37
C SER A 548 -30.67 4.26 38.64
N ALA A 549 -29.71 3.37 38.96
CA ALA A 549 -29.71 2.35 40.00
C ALA A 549 -29.78 0.88 39.54
N SER A 550 -28.58 0.31 39.37
CA SER A 550 -28.04 -0.84 40.12
C SER A 550 -29.02 -1.88 40.66
N VAL A 551 -28.74 -3.17 40.38
CA VAL A 551 -28.68 -4.25 41.39
C VAL A 551 -27.87 -5.43 40.82
N ASP A 552 -26.91 -5.88 41.63
CA ASP A 552 -26.15 -7.14 41.58
C ASP A 552 -27.03 -8.40 41.66
N THR A 553 -26.62 -9.48 40.99
CA THR A 553 -26.47 -10.89 41.44
C THR A 553 -26.66 -11.84 40.25
N SER A 554 -25.60 -12.49 39.78
CA SER A 554 -25.08 -13.78 40.24
C SER A 554 -25.88 -15.00 39.79
N SER A 555 -25.20 -15.77 38.93
CA SER A 555 -25.01 -17.24 38.98
C SER A 555 -26.13 -18.20 38.54
N GLN A 556 -25.72 -18.98 37.54
CA GLN A 556 -25.72 -20.45 37.51
C GLN A 556 -26.99 -21.23 37.12
N GLN A 557 -26.86 -21.83 35.94
CA GLN A 557 -26.90 -23.28 35.67
C GLN A 557 -28.22 -23.99 35.37
N THR A 558 -28.05 -24.81 34.32
CA THR A 558 -28.63 -26.13 34.03
C THR A 558 -29.99 -26.21 33.34
N ASP A 559 -29.88 -26.57 32.05
CA ASP A 559 -30.44 -27.77 31.43
C ASP A 559 -31.83 -28.21 31.89
N THR A 560 -32.79 -28.23 30.97
CA THR A 560 -33.15 -29.50 30.30
C THR A 560 -34.23 -29.30 29.23
N SER A 561 -33.94 -29.91 28.09
CA SER A 561 -34.82 -30.34 27.00
C SER A 561 -36.19 -30.88 27.45
N SER A 562 -37.26 -30.39 26.80
CA SER A 562 -38.39 -31.24 26.34
C SER A 562 -39.36 -30.46 25.43
N THR A 563 -39.31 -30.72 24.13
CA THR A 563 -40.49 -30.81 23.23
C THR A 563 -41.23 -32.14 23.51
N PRO A 564 -42.45 -32.44 23.00
CA PRO A 564 -43.13 -31.90 21.81
C PRO A 564 -44.68 -31.71 21.95
N VAL A 565 -45.35 -31.54 20.79
CA VAL A 565 -46.79 -31.74 20.46
C VAL A 565 -47.63 -30.46 20.55
N ASP A 566 -47.95 -29.77 19.45
CA ASP A 566 -48.89 -30.05 18.33
C ASP A 566 -50.35 -29.66 18.64
N GLU A 567 -51.01 -29.19 17.58
CA GLU A 567 -52.43 -28.84 17.38
C GLU A 567 -52.94 -27.46 17.81
N GLY A 568 -53.54 -26.73 16.85
CA GLY A 568 -54.58 -25.74 17.17
C GLY A 568 -54.74 -24.48 16.30
N LYS A 569 -54.87 -24.61 14.97
CA LYS A 569 -55.66 -23.66 14.14
C LYS A 569 -57.12 -24.18 14.16
N PRO A 570 -58.23 -23.39 14.15
CA PRO A 570 -58.52 -22.17 13.36
C PRO A 570 -59.23 -21.07 14.20
N THR A 571 -59.57 -19.86 13.73
CA THR A 571 -60.65 -19.52 12.79
C THR A 571 -60.74 -17.99 12.63
N THR A 572 -60.91 -17.54 11.38
CA THR A 572 -61.78 -16.45 10.89
C THR A 572 -62.02 -15.17 11.71
N GLY A 573 -61.74 -14.02 11.10
CA GLY A 573 -62.38 -12.74 11.38
C GLY A 573 -61.95 -11.67 10.38
N ALA A 574 -62.85 -11.36 9.44
CA ALA A 574 -62.66 -10.37 8.38
C ALA A 574 -63.10 -8.95 8.82
N SER A 575 -62.64 -7.95 8.05
CA SER A 575 -63.06 -6.54 8.05
C SER A 575 -62.68 -5.73 9.31
N GLU A 576 -62.28 -4.47 9.27
CA GLU A 576 -62.59 -3.42 8.29
C GLU A 576 -61.55 -2.29 8.39
N VAL A 577 -61.47 -1.52 7.31
CA VAL A 577 -60.62 -0.35 7.11
C VAL A 577 -61.15 0.84 7.94
N ILE A 578 -60.21 1.68 8.43
CA ILE A 578 -60.18 3.17 8.40
C ILE A 578 -59.72 3.77 9.75
N ALA A 579 -58.44 4.20 9.75
CA ALA A 579 -57.79 5.44 10.25
C ALA A 579 -58.14 6.04 11.63
N PRO A 580 -57.24 6.87 12.22
CA PRO A 580 -55.87 7.26 11.80
C PRO A 580 -54.76 6.44 12.45
#